data_AF-A0A8T5BVL0-F1
#
_entry.id   AF-A0A8T5BVL0-F1
#
_cell.length_a   1.000
_cell.length_b   1.000
_cell.length_c   1.000
_cell.angle_alpha   90.00
_cell.angle_beta   90.00
_cell.angle_gamma   90.00
#
_symmetry.space_group_name_H-M   'P 1'
#
loop_
_entity.id
_entity.type
_entity.pdbx_description
1 polymer ?
#
loop_
_entity_poly.entity_id
_entity_poly.type
_entity_poly.pdbx_seq_one_letter_code
_entity_poly.pdbx_strand_id
1 'polypeptide(L)'
;MDKAIIDAKGLRSIELNRRIKDAVASGVKEILLKRVNGHRFIGTGIRGDVTITIDGVPGNDLAAFMDGPTISVQSNAQAHVCNT
;
A
#
# COMPACT_ATOMS: atom_id res chain seq x y z
N MET A 1 16.74 7.14 7.49
CA MET A 1 15.80 6.74 6.44
C MET A 1 14.41 6.92 7.00
N ASP A 2 13.58 7.74 6.37
CA ASP A 2 12.26 8.07 6.90
C ASP A 2 11.28 6.92 6.67
N LYS A 3 10.67 6.48 7.77
CA LYS A 3 9.77 5.34 7.83
C LYS A 3 8.42 5.78 8.37
N ALA A 4 7.35 5.51 7.62
CA ALA A 4 5.99 5.74 8.07
C ALA A 4 5.32 4.43 8.51
N ILE A 5 4.51 4.50 9.57
CA ILE A 5 3.64 3.40 9.99
C ILE A 5 2.20 3.89 9.84
N ILE A 6 1.41 3.17 9.05
CA ILE A 6 0.00 3.50 8.80
C ILE A 6 -0.86 2.35 9.31
N ASP A 7 -1.80 2.67 10.18
CA ASP A 7 -2.74 1.70 10.72
C ASP A 7 -4.04 1.69 9.89
N ALA A 8 -4.36 0.55 9.28
CA ALA A 8 -5.51 0.41 8.40
C ALA A 8 -6.84 0.21 9.14
N LYS A 9 -6.84 -0.06 10.46
CA LYS A 9 -8.10 -0.35 11.16
C LYS A 9 -9.04 0.85 11.13
N GLY A 10 -10.27 0.61 10.69
CA GLY A 10 -11.31 1.63 10.59
C GLY A 10 -11.15 2.57 9.39
N LEU A 11 -10.13 2.37 8.54
CA LEU A 11 -9.98 3.11 7.31
C LEU A 11 -10.80 2.48 6.19
N ARG A 12 -11.22 3.32 5.24
CA ARG A 12 -11.71 2.86 3.95
C ARG A 12 -10.52 2.65 3.02
N SER A 13 -10.65 1.77 2.03
CA SER A 13 -9.63 1.52 1.00
C SER A 13 -9.06 2.81 0.37
N ILE A 14 -9.95 3.75 0.01
CA ILE A 14 -9.56 5.03 -0.58
C ILE A 14 -8.76 5.92 0.38
N GLU A 15 -9.11 5.88 1.67
CA GLU A 15 -8.43 6.65 2.72
C GLU A 15 -7.03 6.08 2.97
N LEU A 16 -6.92 4.75 3.03
CA LEU A 16 -5.63 4.07 3.17
C LEU A 16 -4.71 4.42 2.00
N ASN A 17 -5.18 4.28 0.75
CA ASN A 17 -4.34 4.58 -0.41
C ASN A 17 -3.95 6.07 -0.50
N ARG A 18 -4.83 6.98 -0.09
CA ARG A 18 -4.51 8.42 0.02
C ARG A 18 -3.36 8.66 1.01
N ARG A 19 -3.43 8.10 2.21
CA ARG A 19 -2.37 8.26 3.22
C ARG A 19 -1.02 7.71 2.76
N ILE A 20 -1.02 6.63 1.99
CA ILE A 20 0.21 6.10 1.39
C ILE A 20 0.77 7.11 0.39
N LYS A 21 -0.07 7.68 -0.49
CA LYS A 21 0.37 8.72 -1.44
C LYS A 21 0.90 9.96 -0.73
N ASP A 22 0.26 10.41 0.34
CA ASP A 22 0.71 11.57 1.11
C ASP A 22 2.08 11.31 1.76
N ALA A 23 2.30 10.11 2.30
CA ALA A 23 3.60 9.70 2.85
C ALA A 23 4.69 9.68 1.77
N VAL A 24 4.40 9.09 0.60
CA VAL A 24 5.32 9.06 -0.54
C VAL A 24 5.66 10.47 -1.03
N ALA A 25 4.65 11.35 -1.16
CA ALA A 25 4.84 12.74 -1.56
C ALA A 25 5.67 13.54 -0.54
N SER A 26 5.65 13.14 0.73
CA SER A 26 6.48 13.72 1.80
C SER A 26 7.92 13.20 1.81
N GLY A 27 8.30 12.34 0.86
CA GLY A 27 9.66 11.80 0.72
C GLY A 27 9.94 10.51 1.50
N VAL A 28 8.91 9.89 2.09
CA VAL A 28 9.07 8.63 2.83
C VAL A 28 9.50 7.49 1.89
N LYS A 29 10.50 6.73 2.32
CA LYS A 29 11.08 5.62 1.54
C LYS A 29 10.66 4.23 2.01
N GLU A 30 10.23 4.10 3.26
CA GLU A 30 9.66 2.87 3.82
C GLU A 30 8.30 3.12 4.45
N ILE A 31 7.31 2.29 4.11
CA ILE A 31 5.96 2.36 4.70
C ILE A 31 5.58 0.97 5.22
N LEU A 32 5.19 0.89 6.50
CA LEU A 32 4.59 -0.31 7.09
C LEU A 32 3.08 -0.10 7.27
N LEU A 33 2.28 -0.90 6.59
CA LEU A 33 0.83 -0.94 6.77
C LEU A 33 0.48 -2.02 7.79
N LYS A 34 -0.20 -1.66 8.88
CA LYS A 34 -0.64 -2.59 9.91
C LYS A 34 -2.14 -2.88 9.82
N ARG A 35 -2.53 -4.10 10.21
CA ARG A 35 -3.93 -4.54 10.33
C ARG A 35 -4.72 -4.39 9.02
N VAL A 36 -4.06 -4.67 7.90
CA VAL A 36 -4.72 -4.66 6.59
C VAL A 36 -5.67 -5.85 6.51
N ASN A 37 -6.93 -5.59 6.22
CA ASN A 37 -7.97 -6.63 6.15
C ASN A 37 -8.92 -6.34 4.99
N GLY A 38 -8.62 -6.85 3.79
CA GLY A 38 -9.45 -6.73 2.60
C GLY A 38 -9.50 -5.33 1.96
N HIS A 39 -8.60 -4.42 2.32
CA HIS A 39 -8.56 -3.09 1.74
C HIS A 39 -8.07 -3.16 0.30
N ARG A 40 -8.90 -2.66 -0.62
CA ARG A 40 -8.67 -2.72 -2.07
C ARG A 40 -7.78 -1.57 -2.54
N PHE A 41 -7.22 -1.68 -3.74
CA PHE A 41 -6.51 -0.58 -4.41
C PHE A 41 -5.30 -0.03 -3.64
N ILE A 42 -4.71 -0.84 -2.76
CA ILE A 42 -3.47 -0.47 -2.07
C ILE A 42 -2.37 -0.37 -3.11
N GLY A 43 -1.62 0.74 -3.12
CA GLY A 43 -0.54 0.93 -4.08
C GLY A 43 -1.01 1.45 -5.43
N THR A 44 -2.32 1.68 -5.62
CA THR A 44 -2.83 2.07 -6.94
C THR A 44 -2.35 3.45 -7.37
N GLY A 45 -1.68 3.51 -8.52
CA GLY A 45 -1.16 4.74 -9.11
C GLY A 45 -0.05 5.39 -8.29
N ILE A 46 0.65 4.64 -7.45
CA ILE A 46 1.82 5.13 -6.72
C ILE A 46 3.04 5.03 -7.63
N ARG A 47 3.85 6.09 -7.65
CA ARG A 47 5.08 6.18 -8.44
C ARG A 47 6.29 6.48 -7.58
N GLY A 48 7.45 6.11 -8.09
CA GLY A 48 8.75 6.42 -7.51
C GLY A 48 9.34 5.30 -6.67
N ASP A 49 10.44 5.59 -6.00
CA ASP A 49 11.23 4.61 -5.26
C ASP A 49 10.81 4.62 -3.78
N VAL A 50 9.90 3.70 -3.42
CA VAL A 50 9.40 3.48 -2.05
C VAL A 50 9.11 1.99 -1.84
N THR A 51 9.42 1.49 -0.64
CA THR A 51 9.06 0.13 -0.22
C THR A 51 7.87 0.16 0.74
N ILE A 52 6.84 -0.62 0.42
CA ILE A 52 5.62 -0.77 1.25
C ILE A 52 5.56 -2.21 1.75
N THR A 53 5.57 -2.41 3.07
CA THR A 53 5.34 -3.69 3.71
C THR A 53 3.92 -3.77 4.25
N ILE A 54 3.21 -4.85 3.96
CA ILE A 54 1.84 -5.08 4.38
C ILE A 54 1.78 -6.20 5.42
N ASP A 55 1.38 -5.84 6.64
CA ASP A 55 0.99 -6.76 7.71
C ASP A 55 -0.54 -6.95 7.68
N GLY A 56 -0.96 -8.05 7.05
CA GLY A 56 -2.35 -8.42 6.83
C GLY A 56 -2.64 -8.82 5.37
N VAL A 57 -3.93 -8.98 5.05
CA VAL A 57 -4.40 -9.43 3.74
C VAL A 57 -4.93 -8.24 2.94
N PRO A 58 -4.23 -7.75 1.90
CA PRO A 58 -4.79 -6.76 0.97
C PRO A 58 -5.97 -7.34 0.18
N GLY A 59 -6.90 -6.45 -0.17
CA GLY A 59 -8.04 -6.77 -1.04
C GLY A 59 -7.68 -6.73 -2.53
N ASN A 60 -8.70 -6.89 -3.37
CA ASN A 60 -8.54 -6.85 -4.83
C ASN A 60 -7.84 -5.58 -5.34
N ASP A 61 -7.24 -5.71 -6.53
CA ASP A 61 -6.62 -4.62 -7.28
C ASP A 61 -5.39 -4.02 -6.56
N LEU A 62 -4.65 -4.87 -5.82
CA LEU A 62 -3.36 -4.51 -5.21
C LEU A 62 -2.36 -4.09 -6.30
N ALA A 63 -1.65 -2.98 -6.07
CA ALA A 63 -0.59 -2.46 -6.94
C ALA A 63 -1.04 -2.10 -8.37
N ALA A 64 -2.31 -1.76 -8.56
CA ALA A 64 -2.82 -1.35 -9.88
C ALA A 64 -2.12 -0.11 -10.43
N PHE A 65 -1.62 -0.14 -11.67
CA PHE A 65 -0.95 1.01 -12.31
C PHE A 65 0.22 1.59 -11.49
N MET A 66 0.91 0.74 -10.73
CA MET A 66 2.09 1.10 -9.93
C MET A 66 3.33 1.21 -10.82
N ASP A 67 4.21 2.19 -10.57
CA ASP A 67 5.39 2.46 -11.40
C ASP A 67 6.60 2.86 -10.55
N GLY A 68 7.45 1.88 -10.24
CA GLY A 68 8.66 2.03 -9.43
C GLY A 68 8.60 1.41 -8.02
N PRO A 69 7.53 1.56 -7.23
CA PRO A 69 7.50 1.07 -5.85
C PRO A 69 7.64 -0.44 -5.73
N THR A 70 8.10 -0.89 -4.56
CA THR A 70 8.09 -2.30 -4.18
C THR A 70 7.05 -2.54 -3.09
N ILE A 71 6.20 -3.57 -3.26
CA ILE A 71 5.25 -4.00 -2.22
C ILE A 71 5.60 -5.42 -1.77
N SER A 72 5.77 -5.61 -0.46
CA SER A 72 5.92 -6.92 0.17
C SER A 72 4.71 -7.22 1.06
N VAL A 73 4.02 -8.32 0.78
CA VAL A 73 2.86 -8.77 1.57
C VAL A 73 3.30 -9.92 2.47
N GLN A 74 3.16 -9.78 3.78
CA GLN A 74 3.55 -10.80 4.77
C GLN A 74 2.44 -11.84 5.01
N SER A 75 1.51 -11.95 4.06
CA SER A 75 0.33 -12.80 4.10
C SER A 75 -0.11 -13.12 2.66
N ASN A 76 -1.37 -13.51 2.46
CA ASN A 76 -1.96 -13.73 1.14
C ASN A 76 -2.44 -12.42 0.51
N ALA A 77 -2.65 -12.42 -0.81
CA ALA A 77 -3.34 -11.36 -1.55
C ALA A 77 -4.58 -11.92 -2.27
N GLN A 78 -5.55 -11.06 -2.56
CA GLN A 78 -6.79 -11.44 -3.27
C GLN A 78 -6.63 -11.31 -4.80
N ALA A 79 -7.72 -11.16 -5.57
CA ALA A 79 -7.68 -11.19 -7.03
C ALA A 79 -7.14 -9.88 -7.65
N HIS A 80 -6.73 -9.95 -8.92
CA HIS A 80 -6.30 -8.81 -9.74
C HIS A 80 -5.07 -8.05 -9.19
N VAL A 81 -4.13 -8.78 -8.58
CA VAL A 81 -2.86 -8.21 -8.14
C VAL A 81 -2.03 -7.79 -9.36
N CYS A 82 -1.38 -6.63 -9.26
CA CYS A 82 -0.46 -6.06 -10.26
C CYS A 82 -1.08 -5.87 -11.65
N ASN A 83 -2.34 -5.44 -11.72
CA ASN A 83 -2.95 -5.10 -13.00
C ASN A 83 -2.39 -3.78 -13.57
N THR A 84 -2.17 -3.79 -14.88
CA THR A 84 -1.51 -2.74 -15.66
C THR A 84 -2.46 -2.02 -16.59
#